data_AF-A0A6C0BTZ3-F1
#
_entry.id   AF-A0A6C0BTZ3-F1
#
_cell.length_a   1.000
_cell.length_b   1.000
_cell.length_c   1.000
_cell.angle_alpha   90.00
_cell.angle_beta   90.00
_cell.angle_gamma   90.00
#
_symmetry.space_group_name_H-M   'P 1'
#
loop_
_entity.id
_entity.type
_entity.pdbx_description
1 polymer ?
#
loop_
_entity_poly.entity_id
_entity_poly.type
_entity_poly.pdbx_seq_one_letter_code
_entity_poly.pdbx_strand_id
1 'polypeptide(L)'
;MRKHTAKKTKQHTKKNRRMRNKKRYTRTKKTKTPMRAGRPVVASQVEIVAPQPNKIDQAFKNLLVSKLANPSENLSKVLQVVCKDPDNCLAIGHYGVMIKSLFEDFRNLSLINVDNIRSLGKPSTNGFVLECPFYKNNYTAYTVLKSSASPTADNLFYEYYVGTTFINKLLARFPVFVETYDCYKYKSPLKLRITKQIAGKLTSFKASHVTDLSVMIDRVIHGDLLDVAEIKKVFENSCVDSESFSILIQHFNNFMTIEELLITKYIENEYDFPYLFYQVYFALSVIGDKYTHYDLHGENVCVYKPYSGNNYILMRYHSKGKVYEFPSEYLVKIIDYGRNYVRNGTTDTHSIIHDIICNTNECQPECGSKQGYATVSTSDSSFYNIMPVAPNASHDLRAFYELNKYKSYNFWKDKIYRGDVYYETMYGTPEDLTGNSANIRSIHDLRAAIEETAHPQYKDEIYAKKYDTWTKVAEMDVYDDGRDYVFTQLI
;
A
#
# COMPACT_ATOMS: atom_id res chain seq x y z
N MET A 1 -44.60 -36.67 -43.76
CA MET A 1 -43.38 -37.31 -44.30
C MET A 1 -42.46 -37.67 -43.13
N ARG A 2 -42.10 -38.97 -43.03
CA ARG A 2 -40.83 -39.59 -42.54
C ARG A 2 -39.89 -38.72 -41.68
N LYS A 3 -39.30 -39.12 -40.55
CA LYS A 3 -38.98 -40.44 -39.94
C LYS A 3 -38.40 -40.19 -38.51
N HIS A 4 -38.62 -41.14 -37.59
CA HIS A 4 -37.67 -41.80 -36.63
C HIS A 4 -36.48 -41.01 -36.02
N THR A 5 -35.94 -41.20 -34.80
CA THR A 5 -36.03 -42.16 -33.67
C THR A 5 -35.10 -41.61 -32.56
N ALA A 6 -35.52 -41.49 -31.31
CA ALA A 6 -35.24 -42.39 -30.16
C ALA A 6 -33.79 -42.53 -29.61
N LYS A 7 -33.67 -42.18 -28.32
CA LYS A 7 -32.86 -42.76 -27.21
C LYS A 7 -31.32 -42.59 -27.18
N LYS A 8 -30.81 -42.05 -26.05
CA LYS A 8 -30.23 -42.80 -24.90
C LYS A 8 -29.41 -41.85 -24.01
N THR A 9 -29.82 -41.65 -22.76
CA THR A 9 -28.94 -41.07 -21.72
C THR A 9 -28.72 -42.12 -20.64
N LYS A 10 -27.45 -42.51 -20.46
CA LYS A 10 -26.98 -43.54 -19.54
C LYS A 10 -27.04 -43.04 -18.09
N GLN A 11 -27.70 -43.81 -17.23
CA GLN A 11 -27.47 -43.79 -15.79
C GLN A 11 -26.10 -44.39 -15.49
N HIS A 12 -25.24 -43.65 -14.78
CA HIS A 12 -24.10 -44.23 -14.09
C HIS A 12 -24.08 -43.79 -12.61
N THR A 13 -24.34 -44.79 -11.78
CA THR A 13 -24.12 -44.87 -10.34
C THR A 13 -22.66 -44.60 -9.94
N LYS A 14 -22.44 -43.74 -8.93
CA LYS A 14 -21.24 -43.76 -8.07
C LYS A 14 -21.69 -43.61 -6.61
N LYS A 15 -21.82 -44.73 -5.89
CA LYS A 15 -20.82 -45.37 -5.00
C LYS A 15 -20.46 -44.55 -3.75
N ASN A 16 -21.09 -44.99 -2.66
CA ASN A 16 -20.71 -44.82 -1.26
C ASN A 16 -19.21 -44.91 -1.03
N ARG A 17 -18.65 -43.93 -0.30
CA ARG A 17 -17.41 -44.13 0.45
C ARG A 17 -17.49 -43.43 1.81
N ARG A 18 -17.93 -44.20 2.80
CA ARG A 18 -17.64 -43.96 4.22
C ARG A 18 -16.13 -44.06 4.42
N MET A 19 -15.51 -43.03 4.97
CA MET A 19 -14.28 -43.20 5.76
C MET A 19 -14.41 -42.43 7.07
N ARG A 20 -14.60 -43.21 8.13
CA ARG A 20 -14.25 -42.86 9.50
C ARG A 20 -12.72 -42.83 9.57
N ASN A 21 -12.14 -41.82 10.22
CA ASN A 21 -11.10 -42.05 11.22
C ASN A 21 -10.94 -40.82 12.13
N LYS A 22 -11.46 -40.98 13.36
CA LYS A 22 -11.22 -40.11 14.51
C LYS A 22 -9.74 -40.24 14.91
N LYS A 23 -8.96 -39.14 14.85
CA LYS A 23 -7.69 -39.05 15.57
C LYS A 23 -7.96 -38.48 16.97
N ARG A 24 -7.61 -39.32 17.94
CA ARG A 24 -7.76 -39.19 19.38
C ARG A 24 -6.54 -38.41 19.88
N TYR A 25 -6.72 -37.17 20.34
CA TYR A 25 -5.66 -36.41 21.00
C TYR A 25 -5.43 -36.99 22.40
N THR A 26 -4.25 -37.58 22.60
CA THR A 26 -3.77 -38.08 23.88
C THR A 26 -3.29 -36.92 24.76
N ARG A 27 -3.89 -36.84 25.94
CA ARG A 27 -3.62 -35.90 27.03
C ARG A 27 -2.27 -36.24 27.67
N THR A 28 -1.28 -35.37 27.53
CA THR A 28 0.03 -35.48 28.18
C THR A 28 -0.07 -35.25 29.69
N LYS A 29 0.48 -36.17 30.46
CA LYS A 29 0.54 -36.17 31.94
C LYS A 29 1.53 -35.11 32.42
N LYS A 30 1.09 -34.25 33.34
CA LYS A 30 1.96 -33.41 34.20
C LYS A 30 2.75 -34.30 35.14
N THR A 31 4.07 -34.34 34.98
CA THR A 31 5.03 -34.91 35.93
C THR A 31 5.20 -33.95 37.11
N LYS A 32 4.95 -34.46 38.33
CA LYS A 32 5.22 -33.79 39.60
C LYS A 32 6.71 -33.94 39.93
N THR A 33 7.40 -32.83 40.13
CA THR A 33 8.77 -32.78 40.64
C THR A 33 8.75 -33.00 42.16
N PRO A 34 9.63 -33.84 42.74
CA PRO A 34 9.66 -34.08 44.18
C PRO A 34 10.31 -32.92 44.94
N MET A 35 9.66 -32.50 46.02
CA MET A 35 10.21 -31.59 47.04
C MET A 35 11.39 -32.27 47.73
N ARG A 36 12.56 -31.61 47.72
CA ARG A 36 13.75 -32.06 48.44
C ARG A 36 13.82 -31.34 49.79
N ALA A 37 13.93 -32.13 50.85
CA ALA A 37 13.94 -31.72 52.24
C ALA A 37 15.24 -31.01 52.66
N GLY A 38 15.13 -30.30 53.78
CA GLY A 38 16.06 -29.31 54.33
C GLY A 38 17.50 -29.75 54.56
N ARG A 39 18.40 -28.76 54.46
CA ARG A 39 19.69 -28.71 55.12
C ARG A 39 19.70 -27.50 56.09
N PRO A 40 20.30 -27.63 57.28
CA PRO A 40 20.35 -26.55 58.25
C PRO A 40 21.37 -25.49 57.80
N VAL A 41 20.94 -24.23 57.82
CA VAL A 41 21.80 -23.07 57.55
C VAL A 41 22.47 -22.68 58.85
N VAL A 42 23.81 -22.81 58.89
CA VAL A 42 24.66 -22.25 59.94
C VAL A 42 24.76 -20.75 59.68
N ALA A 43 24.27 -19.95 60.63
CA ALA A 43 24.37 -18.51 60.61
C ALA A 43 25.80 -18.07 61.00
N SER A 44 26.58 -17.57 60.04
CA SER A 44 27.65 -16.62 60.35
C SER A 44 27.17 -15.23 59.95
N GLN A 45 26.85 -14.41 60.95
CA GLN A 45 26.60 -12.99 60.75
C GLN A 45 27.89 -12.32 60.34
N VAL A 46 27.98 -11.93 59.06
CA VAL A 46 28.88 -10.87 58.60
C VAL A 46 27.98 -9.69 58.30
N GLU A 47 28.07 -8.63 59.11
CA GLU A 47 27.46 -7.35 58.79
C GLU A 47 28.11 -6.81 57.51
N ILE A 48 27.42 -7.01 56.39
CA ILE A 48 27.73 -6.29 55.15
C ILE A 48 27.15 -4.89 55.33
N VAL A 49 28.00 -3.94 55.71
CA VAL A 49 27.67 -2.51 55.64
C VAL A 49 27.40 -2.17 54.18
N ALA A 50 26.12 -2.06 53.82
CA ALA A 50 25.72 -1.67 52.48
C ALA A 50 26.34 -0.30 52.16
N PRO A 51 27.09 -0.16 51.06
CA PRO A 51 27.63 1.14 50.67
C PRO A 51 26.47 2.10 50.46
N GLN A 52 26.50 3.21 51.19
CA GLN A 52 25.54 4.30 51.06
C GLN A 52 25.43 4.70 49.58
N PRO A 53 24.22 4.81 49.00
CA PRO A 53 24.05 5.15 47.60
C PRO A 53 24.71 6.50 47.36
N ASN A 54 25.78 6.49 46.55
CA ASN A 54 26.57 7.67 46.25
C ASN A 54 25.65 8.76 45.68
N LYS A 55 25.77 10.00 46.16
CA LYS A 55 25.05 11.19 45.66
C LYS A 55 25.17 11.42 44.14
N ILE A 56 26.12 10.73 43.50
CA ILE A 56 26.34 10.70 42.05
C ILE A 56 25.17 9.99 41.30
N ASP A 57 24.41 9.10 41.94
CA ASP A 57 23.29 8.39 41.31
C ASP A 57 22.00 9.21 41.20
N GLN A 58 21.75 10.15 42.13
CA GLN A 58 20.50 10.92 42.11
C GLN A 58 20.51 11.96 40.97
N ALA A 59 21.65 12.61 40.73
CA ALA A 59 21.80 13.57 39.64
C ALA A 59 21.75 12.88 38.26
N PHE A 60 22.38 11.70 38.13
CA PHE A 60 22.30 10.91 36.90
C PHE A 60 20.89 10.34 36.67
N LYS A 61 20.20 9.84 37.71
CA LYS A 61 18.78 9.45 37.62
C LYS A 61 17.90 10.63 37.25
N ASN A 62 18.10 11.81 37.85
CA ASN A 62 17.32 13.00 37.52
C ASN A 62 17.60 13.48 36.09
N LEU A 63 18.83 13.31 35.58
CA LEU A 63 19.19 13.58 34.19
C LEU A 63 18.59 12.55 33.23
N LEU A 64 18.57 11.27 33.62
CA LEU A 64 17.96 10.19 32.82
C LEU A 64 16.44 10.36 32.80
N VAL A 65 15.83 10.68 33.94
CA VAL A 65 14.40 10.97 34.09
C VAL A 65 14.03 12.25 33.36
N SER A 66 14.83 13.32 33.41
CA SER A 66 14.54 14.55 32.67
C SER A 66 14.74 14.40 31.17
N LYS A 67 15.71 13.59 30.75
CA LYS A 67 15.79 13.16 29.35
C LYS A 67 14.55 12.35 28.99
N LEU A 68 14.21 11.30 29.75
CA LEU A 68 13.01 10.49 29.53
C LEU A 68 11.68 11.26 29.71
N ALA A 69 11.68 12.44 30.36
CA ALA A 69 10.49 13.25 30.62
C ALA A 69 9.94 13.91 29.36
N ASN A 70 10.74 14.06 28.31
CA ASN A 70 10.29 14.47 26.98
C ASN A 70 10.49 13.33 25.96
N PRO A 71 9.65 12.28 25.99
CA PRO A 71 9.77 11.13 25.07
C PRO A 71 9.81 11.56 23.60
N SER A 72 9.03 12.58 23.21
CA SER A 72 8.97 13.07 21.83
C SER A 72 10.24 13.81 21.40
N GLU A 73 10.85 14.60 22.28
CA GLU A 73 12.11 15.31 22.00
C GLU A 73 13.26 14.32 21.84
N ASN A 74 13.33 13.32 22.71
CA ASN A 74 14.31 12.24 22.58
C ASN A 74 14.08 11.41 21.32
N LEU A 75 12.83 11.08 21.01
CA LEU A 75 12.49 10.31 19.82
C LEU A 75 12.95 11.03 18.55
N SER A 76 12.71 12.34 18.46
CA SER A 76 13.22 13.16 17.35
C SER A 76 14.75 13.14 17.26
N LYS A 77 15.46 13.31 18.38
CA LYS A 77 16.94 13.25 18.41
C LYS A 77 17.47 11.88 18.00
N VAL A 78 16.83 10.80 18.44
CA VAL A 78 17.17 9.44 18.02
C VAL A 78 16.96 9.28 16.52
N LEU A 79 15.79 9.68 16.01
CA LEU A 79 15.45 9.61 14.59
C LEU A 79 16.42 10.45 13.73
N GLN A 80 16.81 11.65 14.15
CA GLN A 80 17.83 12.45 13.46
C GLN A 80 19.19 11.76 13.34
N VAL A 81 19.50 10.82 14.22
CA VAL A 81 20.75 10.03 14.16
C VAL A 81 20.56 8.78 13.28
N VAL A 82 19.50 8.01 13.52
CA VAL A 82 19.31 6.70 12.86
C VAL A 82 18.59 6.76 11.51
N CYS A 83 17.90 7.87 11.25
CA CYS A 83 17.03 8.09 10.12
C CYS A 83 16.98 9.59 9.77
N LYS A 84 18.06 10.09 9.17
CA LYS A 84 18.17 11.52 8.83
C LYS A 84 17.10 12.01 7.85
N ASP A 85 16.70 11.15 6.92
CA ASP A 85 15.66 11.40 5.93
C ASP A 85 14.40 10.58 6.29
N PRO A 86 13.34 11.23 6.80
CA PRO A 86 12.15 10.51 7.28
C PRO A 86 11.39 9.84 6.15
N ASP A 87 11.33 10.49 4.98
CA ASP A 87 10.65 9.97 3.80
C ASP A 87 11.35 8.71 3.30
N ASN A 88 12.68 8.71 3.33
CA ASN A 88 13.47 7.54 2.96
C ASN A 88 13.15 6.32 3.86
N CYS A 89 13.18 6.54 5.17
CA CYS A 89 12.87 5.47 6.12
C CYS A 89 11.42 5.00 6.01
N LEU A 90 10.47 5.91 5.83
CA LEU A 90 9.06 5.56 5.60
C LEU A 90 8.88 4.78 4.28
N ALA A 91 9.59 5.14 3.21
CA ALA A 91 9.53 4.47 1.92
C ALA A 91 10.07 3.05 2.01
N ILE A 92 11.18 2.86 2.72
CA ILE A 92 11.75 1.54 3.02
C ILE A 92 10.87 0.76 4.00
N GLY A 93 10.12 1.47 4.86
CA GLY A 93 9.35 0.95 5.98
C GLY A 93 10.19 0.62 7.23
N HIS A 94 11.45 1.07 7.25
CA HIS A 94 12.32 1.00 8.43
C HIS A 94 12.04 2.17 9.36
N TYR A 95 12.02 1.95 10.67
CA TYR A 95 11.63 2.95 11.69
C TYR A 95 10.23 3.59 11.53
N GLY A 96 9.38 3.09 10.63
CA GLY A 96 8.06 3.69 10.35
C GLY A 96 7.18 3.83 11.59
N VAL A 97 7.21 2.86 12.51
CA VAL A 97 6.47 2.93 13.79
C VAL A 97 6.95 4.10 14.66
N MET A 98 8.28 4.34 14.72
CA MET A 98 8.85 5.44 15.50
C MET A 98 8.50 6.80 14.88
N ILE A 99 8.60 6.91 13.55
CA ILE A 99 8.26 8.15 12.84
C ILE A 99 6.77 8.46 13.02
N LYS A 100 5.89 7.47 12.83
CA LYS A 100 4.45 7.64 13.08
C LYS A 100 4.17 8.03 14.53
N SER A 101 4.81 7.40 15.50
CA SER A 101 4.66 7.78 16.91
C SER A 101 5.10 9.23 17.18
N LEU A 102 6.20 9.70 16.56
CA LEU A 102 6.64 11.09 16.69
C LEU A 102 5.57 12.07 16.17
N PHE A 103 4.96 11.75 15.03
CA PHE A 103 3.93 12.58 14.37
C PHE A 103 2.49 12.21 14.75
N GLU A 104 2.28 11.46 15.83
CA GLU A 104 0.94 11.08 16.31
C GLU A 104 0.10 10.41 15.21
N ASP A 105 0.71 9.43 14.54
CA ASP A 105 0.18 8.70 13.37
C ASP A 105 -0.25 9.62 12.22
N PHE A 106 0.37 10.80 12.10
CA PHE A 106 0.01 11.85 11.14
C PHE A 106 -1.43 12.38 11.30
N ARG A 107 -2.02 12.23 12.49
CA ARG A 107 -3.39 12.68 12.78
C ARG A 107 -3.48 14.07 13.36
N ASN A 108 -2.39 14.57 13.93
CA ASN A 108 -2.35 15.90 14.52
C ASN A 108 -2.02 16.95 13.44
N LEU A 109 -3.06 17.53 12.85
CA LEU A 109 -2.93 18.54 11.78
C LEU A 109 -2.18 19.81 12.22
N SER A 110 -2.09 20.10 13.53
CA SER A 110 -1.33 21.26 14.01
C SER A 110 0.18 21.12 13.80
N LEU A 111 0.66 19.91 13.49
CA LEU A 111 2.05 19.66 13.13
C LEU A 111 2.34 19.97 11.66
N ILE A 112 1.32 20.25 10.83
CA ILE A 112 1.53 20.62 9.44
C ILE A 112 2.04 22.05 9.35
N ASN A 113 3.17 22.24 8.68
CA ASN A 113 3.66 23.56 8.34
C ASN A 113 2.88 24.12 7.14
N VAL A 114 1.81 24.85 7.45
CA VAL A 114 0.86 25.40 6.48
C VAL A 114 1.51 26.32 5.44
N ASP A 115 2.55 27.07 5.83
CA ASP A 115 3.27 27.96 4.92
C ASP A 115 4.03 27.22 3.81
N ASN A 116 4.34 25.95 4.05
CA ASN A 116 5.07 25.09 3.12
C ASN A 116 4.16 24.08 2.39
N ILE A 117 2.84 24.15 2.55
CA ILE A 117 1.92 23.34 1.76
C ILE A 117 2.00 23.77 0.29
N ARG A 118 2.20 22.81 -0.60
CA ARG A 118 2.25 23.06 -2.05
C ARG A 118 1.33 22.11 -2.82
N SER A 119 0.81 22.59 -3.94
CA SER A 119 0.05 21.77 -4.88
C SER A 119 0.99 20.84 -5.65
N LEU A 120 0.65 19.56 -5.73
CA LEU A 120 1.34 18.59 -6.57
C LEU A 120 0.56 18.40 -7.87
N GLY A 121 1.26 18.53 -9.00
CA GLY A 121 0.65 18.44 -10.33
C GLY A 121 -0.33 19.58 -10.62
N LYS A 122 -1.14 19.37 -11.66
CA LYS A 122 -2.31 20.22 -11.95
C LYS A 122 -3.54 19.56 -11.35
N PRO A 123 -4.53 20.32 -10.84
CA PRO A 123 -5.84 19.77 -10.52
C PRO A 123 -6.39 18.98 -11.71
N SER A 124 -6.84 17.76 -11.46
CA SER A 124 -7.44 16.87 -12.45
C SER A 124 -8.97 16.94 -12.38
N THR A 125 -9.65 16.18 -13.25
CA THR A 125 -11.10 16.00 -13.18
C THR A 125 -11.54 15.26 -11.91
N ASN A 126 -10.67 14.42 -11.34
CA ASN A 126 -10.98 13.58 -10.19
C ASN A 126 -10.61 14.28 -8.87
N GLY A 127 -9.58 15.12 -8.87
CA GLY A 127 -9.13 15.70 -7.62
C GLY A 127 -8.02 16.70 -7.75
N PHE A 128 -7.58 17.16 -6.59
CA PHE A 128 -6.36 17.92 -6.44
C PHE A 128 -5.59 17.41 -5.23
N VAL A 129 -4.29 17.66 -5.25
CA VAL A 129 -3.34 17.05 -4.32
C VAL A 129 -2.52 18.16 -3.68
N LEU A 130 -2.49 18.17 -2.35
CA LEU A 130 -1.64 19.07 -1.58
C LEU A 130 -0.59 18.25 -0.81
N GLU A 131 0.68 18.59 -0.98
CA GLU A 131 1.75 18.06 -0.15
C GLU A 131 1.73 18.78 1.21
N CYS A 132 1.66 18.02 2.30
CA CYS A 132 1.54 18.51 3.66
C CYS A 132 2.78 18.11 4.48
N PRO A 133 3.73 19.05 4.71
CA PRO A 133 4.92 18.77 5.51
C PRO A 133 4.59 18.77 7.01
N PHE A 134 4.66 17.60 7.64
CA PHE A 134 4.56 17.47 9.09
C PHE A 134 5.92 17.79 9.72
N TYR A 135 5.95 18.76 10.62
CA TYR A 135 7.17 19.26 11.25
C TYR A 135 7.08 19.16 12.78
N LYS A 136 8.07 18.52 13.39
CA LYS A 136 8.20 18.44 14.85
C LYS A 136 9.68 18.36 15.21
N ASN A 137 10.15 19.25 16.09
CA ASN A 137 11.51 19.21 16.65
C ASN A 137 12.64 19.11 15.58
N ASN A 138 12.59 19.94 14.51
CA ASN A 138 13.53 19.90 13.37
C ASN A 138 13.53 18.58 12.58
N TYR A 139 12.42 17.88 12.56
CA TYR A 139 12.24 16.65 11.79
C TYR A 139 10.99 16.81 10.92
N THR A 140 11.11 16.58 9.62
CA THR A 140 10.05 16.84 8.64
C THR A 140 9.75 15.59 7.82
N ALA A 141 8.52 15.09 7.89
CA ALA A 141 8.04 14.03 7.01
C ALA A 141 6.91 14.56 6.12
N TYR A 142 6.85 14.09 4.88
CA TYR A 142 5.88 14.56 3.91
C TYR A 142 4.68 13.60 3.82
N THR A 143 3.51 14.20 3.61
CA THR A 143 2.26 13.48 3.37
C THR A 143 1.50 14.16 2.25
N VAL A 144 0.45 13.54 1.74
CA VAL A 144 -0.41 14.14 0.74
C VAL A 144 -1.84 14.16 1.23
N LEU A 145 -2.49 15.32 1.13
CA LEU A 145 -3.93 15.47 1.23
C LEU A 145 -4.55 15.44 -0.18
N LYS A 146 -5.16 14.30 -0.53
CA LYS A 146 -5.95 14.14 -1.76
C LYS A 146 -7.37 14.61 -1.48
N SER A 147 -7.91 15.45 -2.35
CA SER A 147 -9.25 16.05 -2.19
C SER A 147 -10.04 15.93 -3.49
N SER A 148 -11.35 15.77 -3.36
CA SER A 148 -12.23 15.61 -4.52
C SER A 148 -12.40 16.91 -5.29
N ALA A 149 -12.37 16.83 -6.62
CA ALA A 149 -12.59 17.98 -7.49
C ALA A 149 -14.09 18.26 -7.73
N SER A 150 -14.94 17.25 -7.63
CA SER A 150 -16.38 17.36 -7.90
C SER A 150 -17.15 16.23 -7.22
N PRO A 151 -18.48 16.36 -7.01
CA PRO A 151 -19.27 15.28 -6.44
C PRO A 151 -19.21 13.97 -7.23
N THR A 152 -18.98 14.05 -8.55
CA THR A 152 -18.94 12.91 -9.48
C THR A 152 -17.55 12.27 -9.62
N ALA A 153 -16.51 12.87 -9.03
CA ALA A 153 -15.18 12.26 -9.01
C ALA A 153 -15.15 11.02 -8.12
N ASP A 154 -14.16 10.14 -8.30
CA ASP A 154 -14.01 8.92 -7.50
C ASP A 154 -14.18 9.21 -5.98
N ASN A 155 -15.02 8.41 -5.31
CA ASN A 155 -15.39 8.68 -3.93
C ASN A 155 -14.22 8.44 -2.97
N LEU A 156 -13.66 9.51 -2.40
CA LEU A 156 -12.48 9.41 -1.53
C LEU A 156 -12.73 8.69 -0.21
N PHE A 157 -13.97 8.58 0.27
CA PHE A 157 -14.25 7.75 1.43
C PHE A 157 -14.14 6.26 1.11
N TYR A 158 -14.52 5.85 -0.11
CA TYR A 158 -14.27 4.48 -0.57
C TYR A 158 -12.77 4.18 -0.69
N GLU A 159 -12.00 5.09 -1.28
CA GLU A 159 -10.54 4.97 -1.35
C GLU A 159 -9.92 4.86 0.05
N TYR A 160 -10.38 5.69 1.00
CA TYR A 160 -9.98 5.61 2.40
C TYR A 160 -10.29 4.25 3.03
N TYR A 161 -11.50 3.74 2.80
CA TYR A 161 -11.94 2.45 3.32
C TYR A 161 -11.05 1.32 2.78
N VAL A 162 -10.79 1.28 1.48
CA VAL A 162 -9.91 0.29 0.84
C VAL A 162 -8.49 0.38 1.43
N GLY A 163 -7.95 1.60 1.50
CA GLY A 163 -6.63 1.87 2.02
C GLY A 163 -6.44 1.35 3.44
N THR A 164 -7.35 1.70 4.35
CA THR A 164 -7.23 1.36 5.77
C THR A 164 -7.62 -0.08 6.11
N THR A 165 -8.66 -0.62 5.49
CA THR A 165 -9.19 -1.95 5.86
C THR A 165 -8.52 -3.10 5.14
N PHE A 166 -7.84 -2.84 4.01
CA PHE A 166 -7.17 -3.85 3.20
C PHE A 166 -5.68 -3.52 3.01
N ILE A 167 -5.35 -2.40 2.36
CA ILE A 167 -3.97 -2.10 1.91
C ILE A 167 -3.01 -1.95 3.08
N ASN A 168 -3.38 -1.23 4.14
CA ASN A 168 -2.50 -1.02 5.30
C ASN A 168 -2.10 -2.34 5.98
N LYS A 169 -2.93 -3.39 5.89
CA LYS A 169 -2.62 -4.72 6.42
C LYS A 169 -1.59 -5.47 5.57
N LEU A 170 -1.37 -5.04 4.33
CA LEU A 170 -0.41 -5.62 3.41
C LEU A 170 0.96 -4.94 3.46
N LEU A 171 1.09 -3.75 4.08
CA LEU A 171 2.34 -2.98 4.11
C LEU A 171 3.51 -3.73 4.74
N ALA A 172 3.25 -4.55 5.76
CA ALA A 172 4.29 -5.37 6.40
C ALA A 172 4.80 -6.49 5.49
N ARG A 173 4.02 -6.89 4.48
CA ARG A 173 4.35 -7.99 3.56
C ARG A 173 4.86 -7.50 2.21
N PHE A 174 4.27 -6.42 1.70
CA PHE A 174 4.55 -5.88 0.38
C PHE A 174 4.89 -4.39 0.49
N PRO A 175 6.18 -4.02 0.37
CA PRO A 175 6.61 -2.63 0.50
C PRO A 175 6.16 -1.76 -0.69
N VAL A 176 5.50 -2.33 -1.70
CA VAL A 176 5.05 -1.60 -2.89
C VAL A 176 3.76 -0.82 -2.71
N PHE A 177 3.09 -0.91 -1.56
CA PHE A 177 1.89 -0.11 -1.31
C PHE A 177 2.21 1.16 -0.52
N VAL A 178 1.36 2.17 -0.70
CA VAL A 178 1.37 3.43 0.07
C VAL A 178 0.32 3.35 1.18
N GLU A 179 0.70 3.75 2.39
CA GLU A 179 -0.19 3.77 3.56
C GLU A 179 -1.25 4.87 3.45
N THR A 180 -2.49 4.56 3.83
CA THR A 180 -3.56 5.55 4.02
C THR A 180 -3.68 5.88 5.50
N TYR A 181 -3.44 7.13 5.89
CA TYR A 181 -3.37 7.52 7.31
C TYR A 181 -4.74 7.85 7.91
N ASP A 182 -5.49 8.76 7.28
CA ASP A 182 -6.74 9.27 7.86
C ASP A 182 -7.69 9.90 6.82
N CYS A 183 -8.91 10.19 7.24
CA CYS A 183 -9.97 10.80 6.43
C CYS A 183 -10.50 12.07 7.08
N TYR A 184 -10.76 13.08 6.26
CA TYR A 184 -11.18 14.40 6.71
C TYR A 184 -12.32 14.94 5.85
N LYS A 185 -13.15 15.80 6.45
CA LYS A 185 -14.24 16.51 5.79
C LYS A 185 -14.04 18.02 5.90
N TYR A 186 -14.25 18.76 4.82
CA TYR A 186 -14.24 20.22 4.87
C TYR A 186 -15.36 20.77 5.74
N LYS A 187 -15.04 21.73 6.60
CA LYS A 187 -16.00 22.35 7.56
C LYS A 187 -17.12 23.12 6.87
N SER A 188 -16.86 23.64 5.67
CA SER A 188 -17.86 24.31 4.86
C SER A 188 -17.46 24.34 3.38
N PRO A 189 -18.42 24.56 2.46
CA PRO A 189 -18.13 24.75 1.04
C PRO A 189 -17.15 25.90 0.76
N LEU A 190 -17.15 26.95 1.60
CA LEU A 190 -16.20 28.05 1.49
C LEU A 190 -14.77 27.57 1.75
N LYS A 191 -14.56 26.70 2.75
CA LYS A 191 -13.23 26.13 3.05
C LYS A 191 -12.72 25.28 1.90
N LEU A 192 -13.58 24.41 1.34
CA LEU A 192 -13.25 23.63 0.14
C LEU A 192 -12.88 24.55 -1.04
N ARG A 193 -13.66 25.60 -1.30
CA ARG A 193 -13.38 26.57 -2.37
C ARG A 193 -12.03 27.26 -2.19
N ILE A 194 -11.70 27.70 -0.98
CA ILE A 194 -10.38 28.30 -0.68
C ILE A 194 -9.28 27.29 -0.98
N THR A 195 -9.42 26.04 -0.53
CA THR A 195 -8.41 25.01 -0.77
C THR A 195 -8.25 24.69 -2.26
N LYS A 196 -9.34 24.66 -3.03
CA LYS A 196 -9.29 24.55 -4.51
C LYS A 196 -8.52 25.70 -5.15
N GLN A 197 -8.73 26.93 -4.68
CA GLN A 197 -7.98 28.10 -5.17
C GLN A 197 -6.48 27.99 -4.83
N ILE A 198 -6.13 27.48 -3.65
CA ILE A 198 -4.74 27.23 -3.28
C ILE A 198 -4.11 26.16 -4.17
N ALA A 199 -4.81 25.04 -4.39
CA ALA A 199 -4.35 23.96 -5.26
C ALA A 199 -4.18 24.43 -6.73
N GLY A 200 -5.08 25.31 -7.19
CA GLY A 200 -5.00 25.98 -8.49
C GLY A 200 -3.97 27.11 -8.56
N LYS A 201 -3.19 27.35 -7.49
CA LYS A 201 -2.19 28.43 -7.38
C LYS A 201 -2.76 29.84 -7.60
N LEU A 202 -4.05 30.01 -7.32
CA LEU A 202 -4.75 31.30 -7.40
C LEU A 202 -4.61 32.13 -6.12
N THR A 203 -4.30 31.47 -5.00
CA THR A 203 -4.01 32.10 -3.70
C THR A 203 -3.03 31.22 -2.92
N SER A 204 -2.62 31.67 -1.73
CA SER A 204 -1.83 30.87 -0.77
C SER A 204 -2.57 30.77 0.56
N PHE A 205 -2.18 29.82 1.41
CA PHE A 205 -2.70 29.73 2.78
C PHE A 205 -2.47 31.03 3.56
N LYS A 206 -1.26 31.61 3.44
CA LYS A 206 -0.88 32.89 4.04
C LYS A 206 -1.79 34.04 3.60
N ALA A 207 -2.07 34.16 2.30
CA ALA A 207 -2.97 35.18 1.76
C ALA A 207 -4.43 34.96 2.18
N SER A 208 -4.80 33.72 2.50
CA SER A 208 -6.13 33.34 2.95
C SER A 208 -6.31 33.41 4.47
N HIS A 209 -5.31 33.89 5.21
CA HIS A 209 -5.27 33.94 6.68
C HIS A 209 -5.52 32.57 7.36
N VAL A 210 -5.15 31.48 6.69
CA VAL A 210 -5.26 30.13 7.25
C VAL A 210 -3.94 29.81 7.96
N THR A 211 -3.98 29.70 9.28
CA THR A 211 -2.80 29.42 10.13
C THR A 211 -2.67 27.95 10.51
N ASP A 212 -3.74 27.18 10.39
CA ASP A 212 -3.81 25.77 10.76
C ASP A 212 -4.80 25.05 9.82
N LEU A 213 -4.44 23.86 9.33
CA LEU A 213 -5.33 23.06 8.50
C LEU A 213 -6.57 22.58 9.29
N SER A 214 -6.48 22.48 10.62
CA SER A 214 -7.60 22.14 11.52
C SER A 214 -8.75 23.17 11.48
N VAL A 215 -8.54 24.38 10.96
CA VAL A 215 -9.63 25.35 10.74
C VAL A 215 -10.36 25.15 9.40
N MET A 216 -9.84 24.28 8.54
CA MET A 216 -10.36 24.00 7.19
C MET A 216 -11.14 22.69 7.15
N ILE A 217 -10.62 21.66 7.83
CA ILE A 217 -11.13 20.30 7.79
C ILE A 217 -11.29 19.74 9.20
N ASP A 218 -12.29 18.88 9.39
CA ASP A 218 -12.47 18.05 10.58
C ASP A 218 -12.18 16.60 10.24
N ARG A 219 -11.56 15.89 11.19
CA ARG A 219 -11.35 14.45 11.07
C ARG A 219 -12.71 13.74 11.02
N VAL A 220 -12.88 12.82 10.09
CA VAL A 220 -14.07 11.95 10.05
C VAL A 220 -13.92 10.92 11.16
N ILE A 221 -14.70 11.08 12.23
CA ILE A 221 -14.74 10.11 13.31
C ILE A 221 -15.53 8.89 12.82
N HIS A 222 -14.81 7.79 12.64
CA HIS A 222 -15.36 6.46 12.50
C HIS A 222 -14.87 5.63 13.69
N GLY A 223 -15.66 4.67 14.17
CA GLY A 223 -15.18 3.71 15.15
C GLY A 223 -14.42 2.59 14.45
N ASP A 224 -14.81 1.35 14.72
CA ASP A 224 -14.29 0.19 14.03
C ASP A 224 -14.84 0.10 12.60
N LEU A 225 -13.99 0.31 11.60
CA LEU A 225 -14.32 0.10 10.18
C LEU A 225 -14.51 -1.39 9.82
N LEU A 226 -14.61 -2.27 10.82
CA LEU A 226 -15.10 -3.64 10.71
C LEU A 226 -16.54 -3.80 11.22
N ASP A 227 -17.10 -2.82 11.95
CA ASP A 227 -18.50 -2.78 12.33
C ASP A 227 -19.36 -2.24 11.19
N VAL A 228 -20.23 -3.10 10.66
CA VAL A 228 -21.16 -2.79 9.55
C VAL A 228 -22.02 -1.57 9.85
N ALA A 229 -22.49 -1.40 11.09
CA ALA A 229 -23.37 -0.28 11.44
C ALA A 229 -22.64 1.07 11.36
N GLU A 230 -21.40 1.11 11.85
CA GLU A 230 -20.57 2.32 11.81
C GLU A 230 -20.12 2.64 10.38
N ILE A 231 -19.68 1.62 9.63
CA ILE A 231 -19.33 1.76 8.21
C ILE A 231 -20.51 2.33 7.42
N LYS A 232 -21.72 1.78 7.62
CA LYS A 232 -22.93 2.24 6.94
C LYS A 232 -23.19 3.73 7.18
N LYS A 233 -23.10 4.19 8.43
CA LYS A 233 -23.30 5.60 8.78
C LYS A 233 -22.32 6.54 8.06
N VAL A 234 -21.06 6.12 7.86
CA VAL A 234 -20.09 6.98 7.18
C VAL A 234 -20.27 6.94 5.66
N PHE A 235 -20.66 5.80 5.08
CA PHE A 235 -21.05 5.72 3.67
C PHE A 235 -22.32 6.54 3.36
N GLU A 236 -23.28 6.61 4.30
CA GLU A 236 -24.42 7.52 4.21
C GLU A 236 -23.95 8.98 4.05
N ASN A 237 -23.01 9.42 4.88
CA ASN A 237 -22.47 10.78 4.80
C ASN A 237 -21.72 11.05 3.48
N SER A 238 -21.00 10.07 2.95
CA SER A 238 -20.28 10.22 1.68
C SER A 238 -21.22 10.22 0.46
N CYS A 239 -22.47 9.77 0.60
CA CYS A 239 -23.51 9.97 -0.42
C CYS A 239 -24.20 11.33 -0.33
N VAL A 240 -24.20 11.99 0.83
CA VAL A 240 -24.75 13.34 0.94
C VAL A 240 -23.79 14.39 0.37
N ASP A 241 -22.49 14.23 0.65
CA ASP A 241 -21.51 15.30 0.47
C ASP A 241 -20.13 14.76 0.07
N SER A 242 -20.07 13.95 -1.00
CA SER A 242 -18.84 13.27 -1.46
C SER A 242 -17.68 14.23 -1.75
N GLU A 243 -17.97 15.41 -2.28
CA GLU A 243 -16.96 16.41 -2.68
C GLU A 243 -16.17 16.98 -1.49
N SER A 244 -16.79 17.00 -0.31
CA SER A 244 -16.18 17.54 0.90
C SER A 244 -15.15 16.60 1.56
N PHE A 245 -15.05 15.35 1.10
CA PHE A 245 -14.10 14.39 1.65
C PHE A 245 -12.69 14.63 1.10
N SER A 246 -11.72 14.35 1.95
CA SER A 246 -10.30 14.34 1.64
C SER A 246 -9.60 13.24 2.45
N ILE A 247 -8.51 12.72 1.92
CA ILE A 247 -7.76 11.63 2.56
C ILE A 247 -6.29 12.02 2.68
N LEU A 248 -5.71 11.66 3.82
CA LEU A 248 -4.29 11.82 4.07
C LEU A 248 -3.59 10.50 3.77
N ILE A 249 -2.68 10.53 2.80
CA ILE A 249 -1.93 9.36 2.35
C ILE A 249 -0.44 9.61 2.54
N GLN A 250 0.29 8.52 2.71
CA GLN A 250 1.74 8.54 2.73
C GLN A 250 2.28 9.14 1.42
N HIS A 251 3.30 9.96 1.54
CA HIS A 251 4.00 10.58 0.42
C HIS A 251 5.48 10.63 0.73
N PHE A 252 6.30 10.74 -0.31
CA PHE A 252 7.73 10.87 -0.18
C PHE A 252 8.19 12.02 -1.07
N ASN A 253 9.16 12.78 -0.59
CA ASN A 253 9.84 13.76 -1.42
C ASN A 253 10.39 13.09 -2.70
N ASN A 254 10.42 13.83 -3.81
CA ASN A 254 10.97 13.36 -5.09
C ASN A 254 10.31 12.10 -5.66
N PHE A 255 9.03 11.87 -5.35
CA PHE A 255 8.24 10.84 -5.99
C PHE A 255 8.10 11.13 -7.49
N MET A 256 8.29 10.10 -8.32
CA MET A 256 8.16 10.20 -9.78
C MET A 256 7.28 9.05 -10.26
N THR A 257 6.39 9.28 -11.23
CA THR A 257 5.61 8.18 -11.81
C THR A 257 6.50 7.31 -12.70
N ILE A 258 6.19 6.02 -12.85
CA ILE A 258 6.96 5.14 -13.73
C ILE A 258 6.82 5.57 -15.20
N GLU A 259 5.70 6.19 -15.55
CA GLU A 259 5.50 6.85 -16.84
C GLU A 259 6.45 8.05 -17.01
N GLU A 260 6.54 8.94 -16.02
CA GLU A 260 7.48 10.06 -16.06
C GLU A 260 8.93 9.57 -16.13
N LEU A 261 9.28 8.51 -15.38
CA LEU A 261 10.60 7.89 -15.45
C LEU A 261 10.91 7.39 -16.86
N LEU A 262 9.94 6.75 -17.51
CA LEU A 262 10.06 6.25 -18.89
C LEU A 262 10.17 7.39 -19.90
N ILE A 263 9.39 8.45 -19.75
CA ILE A 263 9.42 9.62 -20.64
C ILE A 263 10.77 10.35 -20.52
N THR A 264 11.20 10.63 -19.28
CA THR A 264 12.26 11.60 -19.01
C THR A 264 13.64 10.98 -18.84
N LYS A 265 13.72 9.73 -18.36
CA LYS A 265 15.00 9.08 -17.98
C LYS A 265 15.17 7.67 -18.52
N TYR A 266 14.49 7.32 -19.62
CA TYR A 266 14.57 5.96 -20.17
C TYR A 266 16.01 5.46 -20.39
N ILE A 267 16.87 6.26 -21.03
CA ILE A 267 18.22 5.79 -21.41
C ILE A 267 19.03 5.35 -20.18
N GLU A 268 18.86 6.05 -19.06
CA GLU A 268 19.55 5.78 -17.79
C GLU A 268 18.97 4.58 -17.03
N ASN A 269 17.69 4.26 -17.29
CA ASN A 269 16.89 3.32 -16.49
C ASN A 269 16.30 2.17 -17.32
N GLU A 270 16.69 2.02 -18.60
CA GLU A 270 16.22 0.95 -19.50
C GLU A 270 16.32 -0.42 -18.84
N TYR A 271 17.40 -0.63 -18.09
CA TYR A 271 17.73 -1.89 -17.44
C TYR A 271 16.93 -2.14 -16.15
N ASP A 272 16.31 -1.12 -15.58
CA ASP A 272 15.59 -1.24 -14.30
C ASP A 272 14.12 -1.62 -14.50
N PHE A 273 13.51 -1.24 -15.62
CA PHE A 273 12.08 -1.47 -15.87
C PHE A 273 11.61 -2.92 -15.67
N PRO A 274 12.32 -3.98 -16.14
CA PRO A 274 11.96 -5.35 -15.83
C PRO A 274 11.81 -5.60 -14.32
N TYR A 275 12.70 -5.02 -13.53
CA TYR A 275 12.71 -5.14 -12.07
C TYR A 275 11.65 -4.29 -11.41
N LEU A 276 11.40 -3.07 -11.90
CA LEU A 276 10.31 -2.23 -11.41
C LEU A 276 8.96 -2.92 -11.62
N PHE A 277 8.74 -3.50 -12.81
CA PHE A 277 7.55 -4.31 -13.06
C PHE A 277 7.50 -5.54 -12.16
N TYR A 278 8.62 -6.20 -11.92
CA TYR A 278 8.63 -7.35 -11.02
C TYR A 278 8.22 -6.98 -9.58
N GLN A 279 8.66 -5.83 -9.05
CA GLN A 279 8.23 -5.35 -7.74
C GLN A 279 6.69 -5.23 -7.67
N VAL A 280 6.07 -4.63 -8.69
CA VAL A 280 4.60 -4.47 -8.79
C VAL A 280 3.91 -5.83 -8.92
N TYR A 281 4.25 -6.58 -9.96
CA TYR A 281 3.51 -7.77 -10.35
C TYR A 281 3.79 -8.97 -9.45
N PHE A 282 4.89 -8.98 -8.70
CA PHE A 282 5.07 -9.93 -7.60
C PHE A 282 3.94 -9.78 -6.59
N ALA A 283 3.78 -8.58 -6.02
CA ALA A 283 2.79 -8.34 -4.97
C ALA A 283 1.37 -8.60 -5.49
N LEU A 284 1.01 -7.98 -6.63
CA LEU A 284 -0.32 -8.13 -7.21
C LEU A 284 -0.65 -9.59 -7.54
N SER A 285 0.30 -10.34 -8.11
CA SER A 285 0.09 -11.77 -8.41
C SER A 285 -0.09 -12.63 -7.16
N VAL A 286 0.52 -12.27 -6.02
CA VAL A 286 0.30 -12.99 -4.75
C VAL A 286 -1.10 -12.76 -4.19
N ILE A 287 -1.68 -11.58 -4.41
CA ILE A 287 -2.99 -11.20 -3.84
C ILE A 287 -4.13 -11.11 -4.87
N GLY A 288 -3.89 -11.50 -6.13
CA GLY A 288 -4.81 -11.29 -7.25
C GLY A 288 -6.18 -11.96 -7.11
N ASP A 289 -6.32 -12.97 -6.24
CA ASP A 289 -7.61 -13.61 -5.92
C ASP A 289 -8.49 -12.76 -4.97
N LYS A 290 -7.91 -11.75 -4.34
CA LYS A 290 -8.52 -10.91 -3.30
C LYS A 290 -8.43 -9.43 -3.60
N TYR A 291 -7.71 -9.04 -4.65
CA TYR A 291 -7.41 -7.66 -4.95
C TYR A 291 -7.32 -7.43 -6.45
N THR A 292 -7.91 -6.34 -6.90
CA THR A 292 -7.71 -5.80 -8.25
C THR A 292 -7.75 -4.28 -8.14
N HIS A 293 -6.79 -3.60 -8.74
CA HIS A 293 -6.68 -2.15 -8.66
C HIS A 293 -7.67 -1.43 -9.58
N TYR A 294 -7.97 -1.98 -10.76
CA TYR A 294 -8.90 -1.41 -11.75
C TYR A 294 -8.52 -0.03 -12.33
N ASP A 295 -7.42 0.57 -11.91
CA ASP A 295 -6.87 1.80 -12.50
C ASP A 295 -5.34 1.82 -12.45
N LEU A 296 -4.71 0.65 -12.57
CA LEU A 296 -3.25 0.54 -12.52
C LEU A 296 -2.60 0.98 -13.84
N HIS A 297 -2.53 2.28 -14.11
CA HIS A 297 -1.78 2.85 -15.24
C HIS A 297 -0.42 3.43 -14.82
N GLY A 298 0.37 3.90 -15.78
CA GLY A 298 1.73 4.40 -15.56
C GLY A 298 1.86 5.59 -14.60
N GLU A 299 0.79 6.36 -14.39
CA GLU A 299 0.76 7.47 -13.42
C GLU A 299 0.42 7.02 -12.00
N ASN A 300 -0.23 5.85 -11.82
CA ASN A 300 -0.58 5.28 -10.52
C ASN A 300 0.47 4.30 -9.96
N VAL A 301 1.59 4.17 -10.66
CA VAL A 301 2.77 3.45 -10.21
C VAL A 301 3.90 4.45 -10.09
N CYS A 302 4.35 4.72 -8.88
CA CYS A 302 5.44 5.64 -8.58
C CYS A 302 6.73 4.90 -8.27
N VAL A 303 7.86 5.55 -8.50
CA VAL A 303 9.19 5.12 -8.09
C VAL A 303 9.78 6.12 -7.10
N TYR A 304 10.50 5.60 -6.12
CA TYR A 304 11.24 6.39 -5.13
C TYR A 304 12.69 5.93 -5.09
N LYS A 305 13.64 6.86 -5.13
CA LYS A 305 15.08 6.57 -5.05
C LYS A 305 15.60 6.84 -3.63
N PRO A 306 15.73 5.80 -2.77
CA PRO A 306 16.09 5.98 -1.36
C PRO A 306 17.54 6.44 -1.12
N TYR A 307 18.45 6.17 -2.05
CA TYR A 307 19.86 6.51 -1.88
C TYR A 307 20.37 7.33 -3.06
N SER A 308 21.11 8.40 -2.74
CA SER A 308 21.82 9.20 -3.74
C SER A 308 23.05 8.48 -4.28
N GLY A 309 23.52 8.88 -5.45
CA GLY A 309 24.75 8.37 -6.05
C GLY A 309 24.62 6.95 -6.61
N ASN A 310 25.74 6.25 -6.69
CA ASN A 310 25.87 4.89 -7.22
C ASN A 310 25.64 3.85 -6.11
N ASN A 311 24.47 3.91 -5.48
CA ASN A 311 24.06 3.01 -4.40
C ASN A 311 22.82 2.22 -4.81
N TYR A 312 22.73 0.96 -4.39
CA TYR A 312 21.57 0.11 -4.68
C TYR A 312 21.18 -0.78 -3.50
N ILE A 313 19.93 -1.25 -3.56
CA ILE A 313 19.37 -2.27 -2.69
C ILE A 313 19.40 -3.60 -3.45
N LEU A 314 19.94 -4.65 -2.84
CA LEU A 314 19.77 -6.01 -3.36
C LEU A 314 18.38 -6.50 -2.99
N MET A 315 17.50 -6.57 -3.99
CA MET A 315 16.13 -7.06 -3.84
C MET A 315 16.14 -8.59 -3.96
N ARG A 316 15.48 -9.28 -3.03
CA ARG A 316 15.34 -10.75 -3.01
C ARG A 316 13.88 -11.13 -2.86
N TYR A 317 13.30 -11.63 -3.92
CA TYR A 317 11.90 -12.06 -3.94
C TYR A 317 11.82 -13.57 -3.83
N HIS A 318 11.18 -14.05 -2.77
CA HIS A 318 11.02 -15.46 -2.47
C HIS A 318 9.70 -15.94 -3.07
N SER A 319 9.79 -16.69 -4.16
CA SER A 319 8.67 -17.15 -4.98
C SER A 319 8.71 -18.67 -5.11
N LYS A 320 7.70 -19.36 -4.57
CA LYS A 320 7.57 -20.84 -4.68
C LYS A 320 8.85 -21.61 -4.31
N GLY A 321 9.56 -21.14 -3.27
CA GLY A 321 10.81 -21.76 -2.79
C GLY A 321 12.07 -21.43 -3.61
N LYS A 322 11.97 -20.55 -4.62
CA LYS A 322 13.11 -19.98 -5.34
C LYS A 322 13.31 -18.52 -4.90
N VAL A 323 14.56 -18.06 -4.97
CA VAL A 323 14.91 -16.66 -4.70
C VAL A 323 15.28 -15.99 -6.03
N TYR A 324 14.57 -14.90 -6.31
CA TYR A 324 14.75 -14.05 -7.47
C TYR A 324 15.45 -12.77 -7.02
N GLU A 325 16.72 -12.61 -7.38
CA GLU A 325 17.59 -11.56 -6.86
C GLU A 325 17.99 -10.55 -7.93
N PHE A 326 17.93 -9.26 -7.62
CA PHE A 326 18.34 -8.18 -8.52
C PHE A 326 18.74 -6.91 -7.75
N PRO A 327 19.72 -6.13 -8.24
CA PRO A 327 19.97 -4.78 -7.73
C PRO A 327 18.85 -3.84 -8.18
N SER A 328 18.47 -2.90 -7.32
CA SER A 328 17.61 -1.79 -7.70
C SER A 328 17.99 -0.52 -6.96
N GLU A 329 17.99 0.59 -7.68
CA GLU A 329 18.12 1.92 -7.07
C GLU A 329 16.76 2.53 -6.70
N TYR A 330 15.66 1.85 -7.02
CA TYR A 330 14.30 2.35 -6.81
C TYR A 330 13.44 1.37 -6.01
N LEU A 331 12.55 1.93 -5.20
CA LEU A 331 11.40 1.26 -4.63
C LEU A 331 10.16 1.67 -5.40
N VAL A 332 9.33 0.71 -5.81
CA VAL A 332 8.05 0.98 -6.46
C VAL A 332 6.96 1.20 -5.42
N LYS A 333 5.99 2.06 -5.72
CA LYS A 333 4.86 2.42 -4.87
C LYS A 333 3.58 2.58 -5.69
N ILE A 334 2.53 1.89 -5.31
CA ILE A 334 1.20 1.91 -5.95
C ILE A 334 0.31 2.88 -5.17
N ILE A 335 -0.45 3.71 -5.88
CA ILE A 335 -1.35 4.73 -5.33
C ILE A 335 -2.74 4.67 -6.00
N ASP A 336 -3.68 5.47 -5.50
CA ASP A 336 -5.02 5.66 -6.06
C ASP A 336 -5.95 4.44 -5.95
N TYR A 337 -6.48 4.22 -4.74
CA TYR A 337 -7.27 3.02 -4.43
C TYR A 337 -8.78 3.18 -4.68
N GLY A 338 -9.20 4.22 -5.40
CA GLY A 338 -10.60 4.64 -5.53
C GLY A 338 -11.51 3.69 -6.31
N ARG A 339 -10.94 2.74 -7.07
CA ARG A 339 -11.69 1.80 -7.92
C ARG A 339 -11.42 0.34 -7.59
N ASN A 340 -10.70 0.07 -6.52
CA ASN A 340 -10.17 -1.26 -6.30
C ASN A 340 -11.27 -2.24 -5.89
N TYR A 341 -11.16 -3.50 -6.32
CA TYR A 341 -11.83 -4.62 -5.68
C TYR A 341 -10.98 -5.12 -4.51
N VAL A 342 -11.62 -5.40 -3.38
CA VAL A 342 -10.99 -6.04 -2.22
C VAL A 342 -11.86 -7.16 -1.65
N ARG A 343 -11.22 -8.20 -1.10
CA ARG A 343 -11.84 -9.23 -0.27
C ARG A 343 -10.97 -9.52 0.96
N ASN A 344 -11.43 -9.09 2.14
CA ASN A 344 -10.68 -9.20 3.40
C ASN A 344 -11.07 -10.41 4.27
N GLY A 345 -11.86 -11.34 3.72
CA GLY A 345 -12.31 -12.57 4.39
C GLY A 345 -13.65 -12.45 5.12
N THR A 346 -14.00 -11.26 5.61
CA THR A 346 -15.32 -10.98 6.21
C THR A 346 -16.21 -10.16 5.30
N THR A 347 -15.62 -9.34 4.44
CA THR A 347 -16.30 -8.39 3.56
C THR A 347 -15.57 -8.33 2.23
N ASP A 348 -16.30 -8.06 1.17
CA ASP A 348 -15.77 -7.70 -0.14
C ASP A 348 -16.45 -6.44 -0.69
N THR A 349 -15.86 -5.87 -1.74
CA THR A 349 -16.41 -4.68 -2.41
C THR A 349 -17.84 -4.89 -2.88
N HIS A 350 -18.18 -6.10 -3.36
CA HIS A 350 -19.56 -6.41 -3.76
C HIS A 350 -20.54 -6.18 -2.60
N SER A 351 -20.24 -6.73 -1.42
CA SER A 351 -21.06 -6.58 -0.23
C SER A 351 -21.15 -5.11 0.21
N ILE A 352 -20.06 -4.35 0.15
CA ILE A 352 -20.07 -2.92 0.50
C ILE A 352 -20.97 -2.13 -0.46
N ILE A 353 -20.82 -2.36 -1.76
CA ILE A 353 -21.55 -1.63 -2.78
C ILE A 353 -23.04 -1.99 -2.71
N HIS A 354 -23.36 -3.28 -2.73
CA HIS A 354 -24.74 -3.73 -2.79
C HIS A 354 -25.47 -3.55 -1.45
N ASP A 355 -24.85 -4.00 -0.35
CA ASP A 355 -25.56 -4.09 0.94
C ASP A 355 -25.54 -2.77 1.70
N ILE A 356 -24.55 -1.90 1.45
CA ILE A 356 -24.39 -0.62 2.15
C ILE A 356 -24.76 0.54 1.24
N ILE A 357 -24.01 0.77 0.15
CA ILE A 357 -24.16 1.98 -0.68
C ILE A 357 -25.50 1.97 -1.45
N CYS A 358 -25.78 0.89 -2.18
CA CYS A 358 -27.01 0.75 -2.96
C CYS A 358 -28.29 0.64 -2.11
N ASN A 359 -28.18 0.37 -0.81
CA ASN A 359 -29.33 0.31 0.10
C ASN A 359 -29.48 1.57 0.96
N THR A 360 -28.60 2.55 0.76
CA THR A 360 -28.65 3.83 1.45
C THR A 360 -29.54 4.80 0.67
N ASN A 361 -30.48 5.45 1.37
CA ASN A 361 -31.47 6.34 0.76
C ASN A 361 -30.81 7.55 0.08
N GLU A 362 -29.77 8.09 0.70
CA GLU A 362 -29.00 9.23 0.23
C GLU A 362 -28.23 8.92 -1.07
N CYS A 363 -27.97 7.64 -1.36
CA CYS A 363 -27.33 7.19 -2.60
C CYS A 363 -28.36 6.85 -3.70
N GLN A 364 -29.66 6.87 -3.43
CA GLN A 364 -30.68 6.51 -4.43
C GLN A 364 -30.88 7.59 -5.51
N PRO A 365 -31.36 7.22 -6.72
CA PRO A 365 -31.73 5.87 -7.17
C PRO A 365 -30.60 5.09 -7.86
N GLU A 366 -29.44 5.71 -8.09
CA GLU A 366 -28.36 5.16 -8.92
C GLU A 366 -27.14 4.73 -8.08
N CYS A 367 -27.37 4.20 -6.87
CA CYS A 367 -26.31 3.75 -5.97
C CYS A 367 -25.15 4.74 -5.80
N GLY A 368 -25.44 6.04 -5.73
CA GLY A 368 -24.45 7.08 -5.52
C GLY A 368 -23.62 7.42 -6.77
N SER A 369 -24.11 7.10 -7.98
CA SER A 369 -23.41 7.41 -9.24
C SER A 369 -22.94 8.87 -9.32
N LYS A 370 -23.76 9.83 -8.87
CA LYS A 370 -23.43 11.27 -8.85
C LYS A 370 -22.55 11.69 -7.67
N GLN A 371 -22.24 10.74 -6.79
CA GLN A 371 -21.48 10.91 -5.55
C GLN A 371 -20.11 10.21 -5.65
N GLY A 372 -19.68 9.85 -6.86
CA GLY A 372 -18.38 9.23 -7.09
C GLY A 372 -18.36 7.72 -7.00
N TYR A 373 -19.54 7.09 -6.92
CA TYR A 373 -19.66 5.62 -6.93
C TYR A 373 -19.96 5.05 -8.30
N ALA A 374 -20.09 5.87 -9.36
CA ALA A 374 -20.48 5.41 -10.69
C ALA A 374 -19.61 4.23 -11.18
N THR A 375 -18.29 4.33 -11.03
CA THR A 375 -17.37 3.29 -11.49
C THR A 375 -17.33 2.06 -10.57
N VAL A 376 -17.74 2.20 -9.31
CA VAL A 376 -17.71 1.12 -8.31
C VAL A 376 -19.06 0.40 -8.21
N SER A 377 -20.16 1.07 -8.56
CA SER A 377 -21.52 0.53 -8.50
C SER A 377 -21.99 -0.13 -9.80
N THR A 378 -21.27 0.02 -10.91
CA THR A 378 -21.63 -0.63 -12.18
C THR A 378 -21.34 -2.12 -12.14
N SER A 379 -22.37 -2.93 -12.37
CA SER A 379 -22.23 -4.35 -12.71
C SER A 379 -22.01 -4.59 -14.21
N ASP A 380 -22.02 -3.52 -15.00
CA ASP A 380 -21.87 -3.59 -16.46
C ASP A 380 -20.40 -3.49 -16.85
N SER A 381 -19.91 -4.48 -17.59
CA SER A 381 -18.56 -4.50 -18.15
C SER A 381 -18.36 -3.45 -19.26
N SER A 382 -19.40 -2.76 -19.70
CA SER A 382 -19.35 -1.76 -20.77
C SER A 382 -18.41 -0.58 -20.48
N PHE A 383 -18.16 -0.25 -19.21
CA PHE A 383 -17.20 0.78 -18.82
C PHE A 383 -15.78 0.19 -18.71
N TYR A 384 -15.19 -0.13 -19.85
CA TYR A 384 -13.82 -0.62 -19.97
C TYR A 384 -13.51 -1.86 -19.11
N ASN A 385 -14.51 -2.69 -18.78
CA ASN A 385 -14.34 -3.83 -17.87
C ASN A 385 -13.91 -3.47 -16.44
N ILE A 386 -14.10 -2.21 -16.01
CA ILE A 386 -13.93 -1.82 -14.62
C ILE A 386 -15.15 -2.29 -13.84
N MET A 387 -14.96 -3.34 -13.03
CA MET A 387 -16.03 -3.96 -12.25
C MET A 387 -15.57 -4.22 -10.81
N PRO A 388 -15.49 -3.19 -9.95
CA PRO A 388 -14.93 -3.32 -8.61
C PRO A 388 -15.68 -4.29 -7.69
N VAL A 389 -16.80 -4.86 -8.12
CA VAL A 389 -17.55 -5.92 -7.42
C VAL A 389 -16.99 -7.33 -7.63
N ALA A 390 -16.00 -7.52 -8.51
CA ALA A 390 -15.35 -8.82 -8.77
C ALA A 390 -13.83 -8.65 -8.91
N PRO A 391 -13.03 -9.70 -8.70
CA PRO A 391 -11.61 -9.65 -9.08
C PRO A 391 -11.45 -9.72 -10.61
N ASN A 392 -10.43 -9.03 -11.13
CA ASN A 392 -9.98 -9.12 -12.52
C ASN A 392 -8.45 -8.96 -12.59
N ALA A 393 -7.73 -10.07 -12.42
CA ALA A 393 -6.28 -10.16 -12.54
C ALA A 393 -5.74 -9.79 -13.93
N SER A 394 -6.58 -9.74 -14.97
CA SER A 394 -6.19 -9.25 -16.29
C SER A 394 -6.18 -7.72 -16.40
N HIS A 395 -7.09 -7.04 -15.69
CA HIS A 395 -7.23 -5.59 -15.74
C HIS A 395 -5.98 -4.86 -15.25
N ASP A 396 -5.30 -5.42 -14.24
CA ASP A 396 -4.11 -4.81 -13.67
C ASP A 396 -2.86 -4.95 -14.57
N LEU A 397 -2.97 -5.52 -15.78
CA LEU A 397 -1.91 -5.47 -16.79
C LEU A 397 -1.75 -4.10 -17.46
N ARG A 398 -2.68 -3.16 -17.23
CA ARG A 398 -2.76 -1.87 -17.94
C ARG A 398 -1.44 -1.11 -17.97
N ALA A 399 -0.81 -0.88 -16.81
CA ALA A 399 0.45 -0.14 -16.71
C ALA A 399 1.54 -0.79 -17.57
N PHE A 400 1.66 -2.13 -17.54
CA PHE A 400 2.64 -2.82 -18.37
C PHE A 400 2.32 -2.67 -19.86
N TYR A 401 1.05 -2.85 -20.23
CA TYR A 401 0.61 -2.76 -21.62
C TYR A 401 0.82 -1.37 -22.22
N GLU A 402 0.43 -0.30 -21.52
CA GLU A 402 0.60 1.09 -21.94
C GLU A 402 2.10 1.42 -22.12
N LEU A 403 2.92 1.11 -21.11
CA LEU A 403 4.36 1.42 -21.13
C LEU A 403 5.12 0.58 -22.15
N ASN A 404 4.68 -0.65 -22.43
CA ASN A 404 5.25 -1.51 -23.48
C ASN A 404 4.99 -0.96 -24.90
N LYS A 405 4.08 0.01 -25.07
CA LYS A 405 3.78 0.68 -26.34
C LYS A 405 4.45 2.04 -26.52
N TYR A 406 5.08 2.59 -25.48
CA TYR A 406 5.48 4.01 -25.41
C TYR A 406 6.53 4.47 -26.46
N LYS A 407 7.26 3.56 -27.12
CA LYS A 407 8.24 3.92 -28.20
C LYS A 407 8.16 3.05 -29.46
N SER A 408 7.65 1.84 -29.34
CA SER A 408 7.38 0.91 -30.43
C SER A 408 6.41 -0.14 -29.91
N TYR A 409 5.74 -0.87 -30.81
CA TYR A 409 5.08 -2.11 -30.40
C TYR A 409 6.14 -3.05 -29.81
N ASN A 410 5.85 -3.69 -28.68
CA ASN A 410 6.67 -4.76 -28.11
C ASN A 410 8.06 -4.37 -27.60
N PHE A 411 8.19 -3.19 -26.99
CA PHE A 411 9.48 -2.70 -26.52
C PHE A 411 10.20 -3.63 -25.53
N TRP A 412 9.44 -4.32 -24.70
CA TRP A 412 9.95 -5.27 -23.71
C TRP A 412 9.89 -6.72 -24.18
N LYS A 413 9.57 -6.97 -25.45
CA LYS A 413 9.61 -8.32 -26.02
C LYS A 413 11.06 -8.79 -26.09
N ASP A 414 11.25 -10.08 -25.87
CA ASP A 414 12.52 -10.79 -25.68
C ASP A 414 13.31 -10.40 -24.42
N LYS A 415 12.95 -9.28 -23.79
CA LYS A 415 13.50 -8.78 -22.52
C LYS A 415 12.73 -9.30 -21.30
N ILE A 416 11.42 -9.09 -21.30
CA ILE A 416 10.49 -9.43 -20.19
C ILE A 416 9.59 -10.61 -20.55
N TYR A 417 9.30 -10.80 -21.83
CA TYR A 417 8.39 -11.83 -22.32
C TYR A 417 8.73 -12.20 -23.75
N ARG A 418 8.35 -13.41 -24.20
CA ARG A 418 8.70 -13.91 -25.55
C ARG A 418 7.53 -13.95 -26.52
N GLY A 419 6.30 -14.17 -26.06
CA GLY A 419 5.15 -14.20 -26.96
C GLY A 419 4.40 -12.89 -26.97
N ASP A 420 3.12 -12.92 -26.64
CA ASP A 420 2.20 -11.80 -26.82
C ASP A 420 1.56 -11.37 -25.50
N VAL A 421 1.24 -10.08 -25.42
CA VAL A 421 0.51 -9.47 -24.31
C VAL A 421 -0.88 -9.14 -24.80
N TYR A 422 -1.90 -9.79 -24.24
CA TYR A 422 -3.29 -9.51 -24.57
C TYR A 422 -3.85 -8.46 -23.61
N TYR A 423 -4.43 -7.40 -24.20
CA TYR A 423 -5.13 -6.36 -23.47
C TYR A 423 -6.08 -5.64 -24.44
N GLU A 424 -7.39 -5.68 -24.16
CA GLU A 424 -8.44 -5.36 -25.15
C GLU A 424 -8.52 -3.86 -25.47
N THR A 425 -8.57 -2.99 -24.46
CA THR A 425 -8.73 -1.54 -24.64
C THR A 425 -7.61 -0.77 -23.94
N MET A 426 -7.47 0.54 -24.16
CA MET A 426 -6.47 1.32 -23.43
C MET A 426 -6.78 1.47 -21.93
N TYR A 427 -8.03 1.28 -21.51
CA TYR A 427 -8.46 1.53 -20.13
C TYR A 427 -8.70 0.26 -19.32
N GLY A 428 -8.88 -0.89 -19.98
CA GLY A 428 -9.26 -2.12 -19.31
C GLY A 428 -9.42 -3.32 -20.24
N THR A 429 -9.44 -4.51 -19.65
CA THR A 429 -9.59 -5.80 -20.34
C THR A 429 -10.46 -6.73 -19.48
N PRO A 430 -11.27 -7.62 -20.07
CA PRO A 430 -12.01 -8.62 -19.30
C PRO A 430 -11.04 -9.62 -18.66
N GLU A 431 -11.51 -10.29 -17.60
CA GLU A 431 -10.75 -11.34 -16.92
C GLU A 431 -10.48 -12.50 -17.87
N ASP A 432 -9.19 -12.85 -17.99
CA ASP A 432 -8.70 -13.96 -18.80
C ASP A 432 -7.50 -14.65 -18.13
N LEU A 433 -7.80 -15.76 -17.47
CA LEU A 433 -6.81 -16.59 -16.76
C LEU A 433 -6.29 -17.76 -17.61
N THR A 434 -6.52 -17.75 -18.93
CA THR A 434 -6.10 -18.83 -19.84
C THR A 434 -4.66 -18.69 -20.33
N GLY A 435 -3.96 -17.65 -19.88
CA GLY A 435 -2.60 -17.32 -20.30
C GLY A 435 -1.50 -18.20 -19.73
N ASN A 436 -0.27 -17.82 -20.05
CA ASN A 436 0.97 -18.38 -19.51
C ASN A 436 2.14 -17.40 -19.75
N SER A 437 3.35 -17.77 -19.32
CA SER A 437 4.55 -16.92 -19.49
C SER A 437 4.88 -16.54 -20.95
N ALA A 438 4.40 -17.30 -21.94
CA ALA A 438 4.52 -16.95 -23.35
C ALA A 438 3.34 -16.10 -23.84
N ASN A 439 2.15 -16.27 -23.29
CA ASN A 439 0.93 -15.59 -23.72
C ASN A 439 0.31 -14.89 -22.51
N ILE A 440 0.77 -13.66 -22.26
CA ILE A 440 0.43 -12.90 -21.07
C ILE A 440 -1.01 -12.42 -21.18
N ARG A 441 -1.88 -12.92 -20.30
CA ARG A 441 -3.30 -12.56 -20.22
C ARG A 441 -3.71 -12.07 -18.83
N SER A 442 -2.90 -12.34 -17.82
CA SER A 442 -3.09 -11.87 -16.43
C SER A 442 -1.78 -11.41 -15.78
N ILE A 443 -1.87 -10.72 -14.63
CA ILE A 443 -0.72 -10.39 -13.79
C ILE A 443 0.08 -11.64 -13.33
N HIS A 444 -0.57 -12.80 -13.24
CA HIS A 444 0.10 -14.05 -12.89
C HIS A 444 1.04 -14.52 -14.01
N ASP A 445 0.59 -14.38 -15.26
CA ASP A 445 1.38 -14.73 -16.44
C ASP A 445 2.57 -13.79 -16.60
N LEU A 446 2.37 -12.49 -16.38
CA LEU A 446 3.44 -11.49 -16.47
C LEU A 446 4.52 -11.74 -15.42
N ARG A 447 4.14 -12.02 -14.16
CA ARG A 447 5.10 -12.43 -13.13
C ARG A 447 5.88 -13.66 -13.58
N ALA A 448 5.19 -14.69 -14.08
CA ALA A 448 5.83 -15.92 -14.55
C ALA A 448 6.79 -15.67 -15.72
N ALA A 449 6.42 -14.79 -16.65
CA ALA A 449 7.27 -14.39 -17.77
C ALA A 449 8.57 -13.71 -17.30
N ILE A 450 8.46 -12.73 -16.39
CA ILE A 450 9.61 -12.04 -15.80
C ILE A 450 10.54 -13.03 -15.08
N GLU A 451 9.97 -13.96 -14.29
CA GLU A 451 10.71 -15.01 -13.58
C GLU A 451 11.43 -15.98 -14.54
N GLU A 452 10.88 -16.23 -15.72
CA GLU A 452 11.46 -17.12 -16.74
C GLU A 452 12.53 -16.44 -17.60
N THR A 453 12.31 -15.21 -18.04
CA THR A 453 13.16 -14.55 -19.04
C THR A 453 14.16 -13.57 -18.42
N ALA A 454 13.69 -12.64 -17.59
CA ALA A 454 14.50 -11.52 -17.14
C ALA A 454 15.57 -12.00 -16.15
N HIS A 455 15.21 -12.86 -15.20
CA HIS A 455 16.12 -13.25 -14.13
C HIS A 455 17.38 -14.02 -14.57
N PRO A 456 17.30 -15.02 -15.47
CA PRO A 456 18.48 -15.75 -15.91
C PRO A 456 19.36 -14.95 -16.88
N GLN A 457 18.77 -14.15 -17.79
CA GLN A 457 19.50 -13.49 -18.86
C GLN A 457 20.07 -12.13 -18.47
N TYR A 458 19.40 -11.39 -17.58
CA TYR A 458 19.87 -10.05 -17.18
C TYR A 458 20.94 -10.09 -16.09
N LYS A 459 21.10 -11.22 -15.41
CA LYS A 459 22.01 -11.35 -14.28
C LYS A 459 23.47 -11.13 -14.65
N ASP A 460 23.89 -11.53 -15.85
CA ASP A 460 25.31 -11.56 -16.20
C ASP A 460 25.75 -10.37 -17.07
N GLU A 461 24.94 -9.94 -18.05
CA GLU A 461 25.34 -8.84 -18.95
C GLU A 461 24.95 -7.45 -18.43
N ILE A 462 23.81 -7.35 -17.75
CA ILE A 462 23.18 -6.05 -17.45
C ILE A 462 23.53 -5.57 -16.03
N TYR A 463 23.56 -6.48 -15.05
CA TYR A 463 24.06 -6.15 -13.70
C TYR A 463 25.48 -5.63 -13.78
N ALA A 464 26.34 -6.31 -14.53
CA ALA A 464 27.73 -5.89 -14.67
C ALA A 464 27.84 -4.51 -15.33
N LYS A 465 27.00 -4.21 -16.33
CA LYS A 465 27.12 -2.93 -17.05
C LYS A 465 26.74 -1.71 -16.19
N LYS A 466 25.67 -1.79 -15.41
CA LYS A 466 25.19 -0.65 -14.61
C LYS A 466 25.73 -0.68 -13.18
N TYR A 467 25.67 -1.83 -12.50
CA TYR A 467 25.82 -1.93 -11.05
C TYR A 467 27.18 -2.47 -10.58
N ASP A 468 28.09 -2.87 -11.47
CA ASP A 468 29.41 -3.45 -11.11
C ASP A 468 30.27 -2.48 -10.27
N THR A 469 30.15 -1.18 -10.54
CA THR A 469 30.86 -0.13 -9.78
C THR A 469 30.03 0.47 -8.66
N TRP A 470 28.80 0.01 -8.47
CA TRP A 470 27.88 0.57 -7.48
C TRP A 470 28.03 -0.14 -6.14
N THR A 471 27.72 0.59 -5.07
CA THR A 471 27.79 0.06 -3.71
C THR A 471 26.45 -0.53 -3.29
N LYS A 472 26.45 -1.80 -2.86
CA LYS A 472 25.29 -2.42 -2.21
C LYS A 472 25.16 -1.84 -0.80
N VAL A 473 24.14 -1.02 -0.57
CA VAL A 473 23.92 -0.38 0.74
C VAL A 473 22.91 -1.10 1.62
N ALA A 474 22.05 -1.93 1.02
CA ALA A 474 21.02 -2.66 1.74
C ALA A 474 20.56 -3.94 1.01
N GLU A 475 19.80 -4.76 1.71
CA GLU A 475 19.08 -5.93 1.18
C GLU A 475 17.61 -5.86 1.57
N MET A 476 16.71 -6.29 0.68
CA MET A 476 15.28 -6.37 0.94
C MET A 476 14.72 -7.72 0.50
N ASP A 477 14.21 -8.51 1.45
CA ASP A 477 13.59 -9.80 1.22
C ASP A 477 12.07 -9.69 1.25
N VAL A 478 11.40 -10.04 0.15
CA VAL A 478 9.94 -10.01 0.00
C VAL A 478 9.41 -11.43 -0.25
N TYR A 479 8.34 -11.84 0.43
CA TYR A 479 7.90 -13.23 0.47
C TYR A 479 6.48 -13.44 -0.07
N ASP A 480 6.25 -14.53 -0.82
CA ASP A 480 4.91 -14.93 -1.27
C ASP A 480 4.17 -15.88 -0.30
N ASP A 481 4.85 -16.33 0.75
CA ASP A 481 4.33 -17.31 1.72
C ASP A 481 3.61 -16.70 2.94
N GLY A 482 3.46 -15.38 2.94
CA GLY A 482 2.73 -14.65 3.98
C GLY A 482 3.59 -14.02 5.07
N ARG A 483 4.91 -14.25 5.06
CA ARG A 483 5.84 -13.54 5.96
C ARG A 483 5.89 -12.04 5.66
N ASP A 484 6.22 -11.28 6.69
CA ASP A 484 6.61 -9.88 6.55
C ASP A 484 7.90 -9.77 5.75
N TYR A 485 8.05 -8.71 4.96
CA TYR A 485 9.31 -8.45 4.27
C TYR A 485 10.38 -8.07 5.30
N VAL A 486 11.65 -8.33 4.97
CA VAL A 486 12.79 -8.01 5.82
C VAL A 486 13.69 -7.03 5.10
N PHE A 487 14.02 -5.92 5.77
CA PHE A 487 14.99 -4.96 5.27
C PHE A 487 16.25 -4.96 6.13
N THR A 488 17.42 -5.05 5.50
CA THR A 488 18.72 -5.08 6.18
C THR A 488 19.63 -3.99 5.60
N GLN A 489 19.94 -2.98 6.42
CA GLN A 489 20.96 -1.97 6.09
C GLN A 489 22.36 -2.56 6.28
N LEU A 490 23.25 -2.38 5.30
CA LEU A 490 24.63 -2.91 5.34
C LEU A 490 25.68 -1.84 5.64
N ILE A 491 25.42 -0.59 5.28
CA ILE A 491 26.34 0.55 5.41
C ILE A 491 25.69 1.68 6.18
#